data_AF-A0A1Z9XN57-F1
#
_entry.id   AF-A0A1Z9XN57-F1
#
_cell.length_a   1.000
_cell.length_b   1.000
_cell.length_c   1.000
_cell.angle_alpha   90.00
_cell.angle_beta   90.00
_cell.angle_gamma   90.00
#
_symmetry.space_group_name_H-M   'P 1'
#
loop_
_entity.id
_entity.type
_entity.pdbx_description
1 polymer ?
#
loop_
_entity_poly.entity_id
_entity_poly.type
_entity_poly.pdbx_seq_one_letter_code
_entity_poly.pdbx_strand_id
1 'polypeptide(L)'
;MEKFTSDQPLNSVNDQADVVVMTARHRDQRQLRCQIGPMAFDRGPLPAADNCNTPAREHFDDDLLCPQLPEVIQSAVEEWGIYLQTMNWLQRRPLIEKFSSCFADNYRQQKPSMTAAEYASLKDLGFTCLLEHLDSGDAVTNSHQARCFEASMHMRHQERAATFWRSDRSRLMVVQ
;
A
#
# COMPACT_ATOMS: atom_id res chain seq x y z
N MET A 1 -39.81 61.29 -23.86
CA MET A 1 -40.24 62.10 -22.71
C MET A 1 -40.89 61.18 -21.71
N GLU A 2 -40.30 61.10 -20.51
CA GLU A 2 -40.89 60.69 -19.22
C GLU A 2 -41.48 59.26 -19.12
N LYS A 3 -41.36 58.49 -18.05
CA LYS A 3 -40.68 58.48 -16.74
C LYS A 3 -41.16 57.14 -16.16
N PHE A 4 -40.30 56.30 -15.59
CA PHE A 4 -40.71 55.48 -14.43
C PHE A 4 -39.49 55.26 -13.55
N THR A 5 -39.41 56.17 -12.57
CA THR A 5 -38.96 56.01 -11.19
C THR A 5 -37.82 55.03 -10.86
N SER A 6 -36.72 55.68 -10.49
CA SER A 6 -35.70 55.26 -9.53
C SER A 6 -36.29 54.94 -8.15
N ASP A 7 -35.82 53.87 -7.51
CA ASP A 7 -35.50 53.85 -6.08
C ASP A 7 -34.47 52.74 -5.80
N GLN A 8 -33.31 53.16 -5.31
CA GLN A 8 -32.24 52.38 -4.65
C GLN A 8 -32.12 52.94 -3.21
N PRO A 9 -31.22 52.46 -2.32
CA PRO A 9 -30.88 51.11 -1.85
C PRO A 9 -30.81 51.07 -0.29
N LEU A 10 -30.40 49.95 0.33
CA LEU A 10 -29.37 49.85 1.41
C LEU A 10 -29.51 48.58 2.29
N ASN A 11 -28.39 47.85 2.38
CA ASN A 11 -27.83 47.06 3.50
C ASN A 11 -28.73 46.60 4.67
N SER A 12 -28.65 45.30 5.00
CA SER A 12 -27.94 44.81 6.20
C SER A 12 -28.44 43.40 6.60
N VAL A 13 -27.50 42.45 6.67
CA VAL A 13 -27.32 41.41 7.70
C VAL A 13 -28.60 40.84 8.37
N ASN A 14 -28.90 39.55 8.18
CA ASN A 14 -28.67 38.52 9.21
C ASN A 14 -29.07 37.10 8.75
N ASP A 15 -28.32 36.13 9.27
CA ASP A 15 -28.61 34.69 9.37
C ASP A 15 -30.10 34.32 9.49
N GLN A 16 -30.53 33.39 8.64
CA GLN A 16 -31.44 32.29 8.99
C GLN A 16 -31.59 31.35 7.78
N ALA A 17 -30.80 30.28 7.76
CA ALA A 17 -31.16 29.06 7.05
C ALA A 17 -31.19 27.93 8.07
N ASP A 18 -32.37 27.31 8.13
CA ASP A 18 -32.87 26.38 9.12
C ASP A 18 -31.90 25.34 9.69
N VAL A 19 -31.95 25.30 11.02
CA VAL A 19 -31.50 24.22 11.88
C VAL A 19 -32.38 22.98 11.61
N VAL A 20 -31.84 21.99 10.90
CA VAL A 20 -32.32 20.61 10.99
C VAL A 20 -31.39 19.83 11.90
N VAL A 21 -31.71 19.87 13.20
CA VAL A 21 -31.26 18.85 14.15
C VAL A 21 -31.96 17.55 13.77
N MET A 22 -31.27 16.68 13.05
CA MET A 22 -31.56 15.25 13.07
C MET A 22 -30.53 14.55 13.92
N THR A 23 -30.93 14.31 15.17
CA THR A 23 -30.38 13.27 16.03
C THR A 23 -30.45 11.92 15.31
N ALA A 24 -29.35 11.50 14.68
CA ALA A 24 -29.16 10.14 14.20
C ALA A 24 -28.07 9.49 15.04
N ARG A 25 -28.55 8.72 16.01
CA ARG A 25 -27.85 7.78 16.88
C ARG A 25 -26.72 7.05 16.17
N HIS A 26 -25.59 6.90 16.88
CA HIS A 26 -24.76 5.69 16.94
C HIS A 26 -25.15 4.61 15.92
N ARG A 27 -24.52 4.61 14.74
CA ARG A 27 -24.53 3.48 13.84
C ARG A 27 -23.18 3.34 13.14
N ASP A 28 -22.49 2.28 13.56
CA ASP A 28 -21.55 1.46 12.80
C ASP A 28 -20.33 2.13 12.15
N GLN A 29 -19.32 2.35 12.99
CA GLN A 29 -17.91 2.57 12.62
C GLN A 29 -17.19 1.28 12.14
N ARG A 30 -17.90 0.30 11.55
CA ARG A 30 -17.35 -1.04 11.23
C ARG A 30 -17.49 -1.51 9.78
N GLN A 31 -17.84 -0.64 8.82
CA GLN A 31 -18.08 -1.09 7.44
C GLN A 31 -17.37 -0.28 6.36
N LEU A 32 -16.04 -0.24 6.40
CA LEU A 32 -15.21 -0.21 5.19
C LEU A 32 -14.04 -1.20 5.37
N ARG A 33 -14.39 -2.45 5.72
CA ARG A 33 -13.48 -3.58 5.61
C ARG A 33 -13.23 -3.83 4.12
N CYS A 34 -11.99 -3.63 3.66
CA CYS A 34 -11.51 -4.25 2.42
C CYS A 34 -11.85 -5.75 2.50
N GLN A 35 -12.87 -6.19 1.76
CA GLN A 35 -13.32 -7.57 1.72
C GLN A 35 -12.29 -8.43 0.97
N ILE A 36 -11.22 -8.84 1.66
CA ILE A 36 -10.47 -10.09 1.47
C ILE A 36 -9.94 -10.43 2.88
N GLY A 37 -10.41 -11.53 3.49
CA GLY A 37 -10.13 -11.84 4.91
C GLY A 37 -8.77 -12.52 5.17
N PRO A 38 -8.55 -13.01 6.40
CA PRO A 38 -8.80 -12.35 7.69
C PRO A 38 -7.60 -11.43 8.02
N MET A 39 -7.79 -10.27 8.62
CA MET A 39 -7.23 -10.02 9.95
C MET A 39 -8.09 -9.00 10.67
N ALA A 40 -8.60 -9.41 11.83
CA ALA A 40 -9.25 -8.53 12.78
C ALA A 40 -8.18 -7.69 13.49
N PHE A 41 -8.05 -6.43 13.09
CA PHE A 41 -7.39 -5.41 13.90
C PHE A 41 -8.28 -5.07 15.10
N ASP A 42 -8.13 -5.85 16.16
CA ASP A 42 -8.63 -5.49 17.49
C ASP A 42 -7.61 -5.98 18.52
N ARG A 43 -6.63 -5.12 18.83
CA ARG A 43 -5.85 -5.21 20.08
C ARG A 43 -5.72 -3.81 20.65
N GLY A 44 -6.07 -3.71 21.92
CA GLY A 44 -6.16 -2.47 22.71
C GLY A 44 -4.82 -1.77 22.94
N PRO A 45 -4.73 -0.88 23.95
CA PRO A 45 -3.63 0.07 24.09
C PRO A 45 -2.27 -0.62 24.23
N LEU A 46 -1.29 -0.14 23.47
CA LEU A 46 0.10 -0.60 23.46
C LEU A 46 0.72 -0.47 24.87
N PRO A 47 1.39 -1.50 25.41
CA PRO A 47 2.30 -1.32 26.53
C PRO A 47 3.59 -0.63 26.06
N ALA A 48 4.14 0.22 26.93
CA ALA A 48 5.39 0.94 26.71
C ALA A 48 6.55 -0.05 26.45
N ALA A 49 7.39 0.29 25.49
CA ALA A 49 8.57 -0.48 25.12
C ALA A 49 9.59 -0.49 26.27
N ASP A 50 9.90 -1.68 26.79
CA ASP A 50 11.05 -1.89 27.67
C ASP A 50 11.95 -3.01 27.12
N ASN A 51 13.19 -2.60 26.90
CA ASN A 51 14.43 -3.38 26.87
C ASN A 51 14.73 -4.28 25.65
N CYS A 52 15.57 -3.72 24.77
CA CYS A 52 16.32 -4.41 23.72
C CYS A 52 17.36 -5.37 24.32
N ASN A 53 17.30 -6.64 23.93
CA ASN A 53 18.48 -7.51 23.82
C ASN A 53 18.13 -8.75 22.99
N THR A 54 18.35 -8.65 21.67
CA THR A 54 18.35 -9.82 20.78
C THR A 54 19.76 -9.96 20.21
N PRO A 55 20.41 -11.12 20.33
CA PRO A 55 21.78 -11.29 19.84
C PRO A 55 21.81 -11.12 18.33
N ALA A 56 22.75 -10.30 17.86
CA ALA A 56 22.99 -10.02 16.45
C ALA A 56 23.21 -11.32 15.68
N ARG A 57 22.29 -11.61 14.77
CA ARG A 57 22.39 -12.69 13.80
C ARG A 57 23.16 -12.13 12.60
N GLU A 58 24.47 -12.30 12.59
CA GLU A 58 25.31 -11.95 11.43
C GLU A 58 25.07 -12.96 10.29
N HIS A 59 24.47 -12.51 9.18
CA HIS A 59 24.64 -13.09 7.84
C HIS A 59 23.96 -12.22 6.75
N PHE A 60 24.77 -11.56 5.91
CA PHE A 60 24.57 -11.08 4.52
C PHE A 60 23.14 -10.79 3.99
N ASP A 61 22.40 -9.86 4.59
CA ASP A 61 21.14 -9.32 4.02
C ASP A 61 21.04 -7.79 4.24
N ASP A 62 22.15 -7.05 4.08
CA ASP A 62 22.17 -5.57 4.23
C ASP A 62 21.29 -4.83 3.21
N ASP A 63 20.76 -5.52 2.19
CA ASP A 63 19.93 -4.96 1.12
C ASP A 63 18.43 -5.25 1.25
N LEU A 64 17.96 -5.94 2.30
CA LEU A 64 16.52 -6.20 2.48
C LEU A 64 15.82 -5.03 3.21
N LEU A 65 14.71 -4.52 2.67
CA LEU A 65 13.97 -3.42 3.31
C LEU A 65 13.08 -3.93 4.44
N CYS A 66 12.45 -5.10 4.30
CA CYS A 66 11.46 -5.59 5.26
C CYS A 66 12.01 -5.71 6.70
N PRO A 67 13.21 -6.27 6.94
CA PRO A 67 13.77 -6.40 8.30
C PRO A 67 14.03 -5.06 9.01
N GLN A 68 14.12 -3.95 8.26
CA GLN A 68 14.38 -2.62 8.78
C GLN A 68 13.10 -1.88 9.22
N LEU A 69 11.93 -2.45 8.93
CA LEU A 69 10.64 -1.84 9.23
C LEU A 69 10.15 -2.19 10.65
N PRO A 70 9.21 -1.43 11.23
CA PRO A 70 8.55 -1.81 12.48
C PRO A 70 7.96 -3.22 12.45
N GLU A 71 8.04 -3.95 13.55
CA GLU A 71 7.62 -5.36 13.67
C GLU A 71 6.19 -5.61 13.17
N VAL A 72 5.27 -4.69 13.45
CA VAL A 72 3.87 -4.78 12.97
C VAL A 72 3.76 -4.81 11.44
N ILE A 73 4.64 -4.11 10.73
CA ILE A 73 4.69 -4.13 9.27
C ILE A 73 5.28 -5.46 8.79
N GLN A 74 6.36 -5.91 9.44
CA GLN A 74 6.99 -7.18 9.11
C GLN A 74 5.99 -8.34 9.22
N SER A 75 5.22 -8.40 10.32
CA SER A 75 4.19 -9.43 10.50
C SER A 75 3.09 -9.37 9.43
N ALA A 76 2.65 -8.17 9.03
CA ALA A 76 1.65 -8.02 7.98
C ALA A 76 2.18 -8.48 6.61
N VAL A 77 3.45 -8.19 6.31
CA VAL A 77 4.14 -8.67 5.11
C VAL A 77 4.29 -10.19 5.14
N GLU A 78 4.71 -10.76 6.27
CA GLU A 78 4.90 -12.20 6.46
C GLU A 78 3.59 -12.97 6.26
N GLU A 79 2.49 -12.53 6.87
CA GLU A 79 1.19 -13.21 6.74
C GLU A 79 0.72 -13.25 5.28
N TRP A 80 0.81 -12.11 4.58
CA TRP A 80 0.48 -12.05 3.16
C TRP A 80 1.45 -12.86 2.31
N GLY A 81 2.73 -12.86 2.67
CA GLY A 81 3.77 -13.65 2.03
C GLY A 81 3.43 -15.14 2.06
N ILE A 82 3.14 -15.67 3.25
CA ILE A 82 2.73 -17.08 3.46
C ILE A 82 1.50 -17.41 2.62
N TYR A 83 0.47 -16.55 2.64
CA TYR A 83 -0.73 -16.74 1.85
C TYR A 83 -0.43 -16.83 0.34
N LEU A 84 0.40 -15.91 -0.17
CA LEU A 84 0.73 -15.82 -1.59
C LEU A 84 1.67 -16.91 -2.08
N GLN A 85 2.50 -17.49 -1.20
CA GLN A 85 3.37 -18.63 -1.55
C GLN A 85 2.58 -19.83 -2.08
N THR A 86 1.33 -20.00 -1.66
CA THR A 86 0.44 -21.07 -2.14
C THR A 86 -0.05 -20.90 -3.58
N MET A 87 0.16 -19.74 -4.18
CA MET A 87 -0.38 -19.36 -5.49
C MET A 87 0.69 -19.30 -6.58
N ASN A 88 0.28 -19.29 -7.84
CA ASN A 88 1.19 -19.01 -8.95
C ASN A 88 1.38 -17.49 -9.19
N TRP A 89 2.41 -17.10 -9.94
CA TRP A 89 2.75 -15.69 -10.18
C TRP A 89 1.68 -14.87 -10.90
N LEU A 90 0.87 -15.51 -11.76
CA LEU A 90 -0.28 -14.86 -12.40
C LEU A 90 -1.31 -14.40 -11.36
N GLN A 91 -1.57 -15.24 -10.36
CA GLN A 91 -2.48 -14.93 -9.24
C GLN A 91 -1.85 -13.97 -8.21
N ARG A 92 -0.55 -14.13 -7.92
CA ARG A 92 0.16 -13.29 -6.95
C ARG A 92 0.16 -11.82 -7.36
N ARG A 93 0.48 -11.51 -8.63
CA ARG A 93 0.68 -10.12 -9.09
C ARG A 93 -0.43 -9.14 -8.69
N PRO A 94 -1.72 -9.37 -9.04
CA PRO A 94 -2.79 -8.43 -8.65
C PRO A 94 -3.01 -8.37 -7.12
N LEU A 95 -2.67 -9.44 -6.38
CA LEU A 95 -2.80 -9.45 -4.93
C LEU A 95 -1.67 -8.69 -4.23
N ILE A 96 -0.46 -8.72 -4.78
CA ILE A 96 0.67 -7.90 -4.30
C ILE A 96 0.33 -6.42 -4.48
N GLU A 97 -0.13 -6.00 -5.67
CA GLU A 97 -0.55 -4.61 -5.91
C GLU A 97 -1.67 -4.16 -4.96
N LYS A 98 -2.61 -5.08 -4.67
CA LYS A 98 -3.70 -4.84 -3.71
C LYS A 98 -3.17 -4.70 -2.29
N PHE A 99 -2.28 -5.59 -1.84
CA PHE A 99 -1.63 -5.50 -0.54
C PHE A 99 -0.95 -4.13 -0.37
N SER A 100 -0.10 -3.75 -1.33
CA SER A 100 0.64 -2.48 -1.28
C SER A 100 -0.27 -1.26 -1.18
N SER A 101 -1.40 -1.28 -1.89
CA SER A 101 -2.39 -0.21 -1.84
C SER A 101 -3.10 -0.17 -0.47
N CYS A 102 -3.57 -1.32 0.03
CA CYS A 102 -4.19 -1.41 1.36
C CYS A 102 -3.21 -1.00 2.48
N PHE A 103 -1.95 -1.40 2.35
CA PHE A 103 -0.87 -1.01 3.26
C PHE A 103 -0.73 0.51 3.33
N ALA A 104 -0.57 1.17 2.18
CA ALA A 104 -0.48 2.63 2.13
C ALA A 104 -1.77 3.34 2.60
N ASP A 105 -2.94 2.78 2.30
CA ASP A 105 -4.24 3.32 2.73
C ASP A 105 -4.39 3.31 4.25
N ASN A 106 -3.97 2.22 4.92
CA ASN A 106 -4.00 2.12 6.38
C ASN A 106 -3.10 3.18 7.03
N TYR A 107 -1.91 3.43 6.49
CA TYR A 107 -1.04 4.49 6.97
C TYR A 107 -1.62 5.89 6.73
N ARG A 108 -2.24 6.12 5.57
CA ARG A 108 -2.89 7.39 5.25
C ARG A 108 -4.06 7.70 6.19
N GLN A 109 -4.80 6.69 6.64
CA GLN A 109 -5.87 6.87 7.63
C GLN A 109 -5.33 7.39 8.97
N GLN A 110 -4.11 6.99 9.35
CA GLN A 110 -3.45 7.42 10.59
C GLN A 110 -2.71 8.76 10.44
N LYS A 111 -2.29 9.12 9.21
CA LYS A 111 -1.62 10.39 8.88
C LYS A 111 -2.41 11.13 7.78
N PRO A 112 -3.47 11.89 8.12
CA PRO A 112 -4.28 12.61 7.12
C PRO A 112 -3.52 13.64 6.29
N SER A 113 -2.39 14.14 6.80
CA SER A 113 -1.49 15.08 6.12
C SER A 113 -0.52 14.43 5.13
N MET A 114 -0.63 13.12 4.91
CA MET A 114 0.23 12.40 3.97
C MET A 114 0.06 12.91 2.54
N THR A 115 1.19 13.24 1.92
CA THR A 115 1.25 13.70 0.53
C THR A 115 1.09 12.53 -0.44
N ALA A 116 0.76 12.85 -1.70
CA ALA A 116 0.68 11.84 -2.76
C ALA A 116 2.02 11.13 -3.00
N ALA A 117 3.14 11.84 -2.84
CA ALA A 117 4.48 11.27 -2.98
C ALA A 117 4.79 10.28 -1.87
N GLU A 118 4.55 10.62 -0.60
CA GLU A 118 4.72 9.70 0.53
C GLU A 118 3.82 8.46 0.40
N TYR A 119 2.58 8.64 -0.07
CA TYR A 119 1.68 7.52 -0.34
C TYR A 119 2.23 6.59 -1.41
N ALA A 120 2.73 7.13 -2.52
CA ALA A 120 3.37 6.33 -3.58
C ALA A 120 4.59 5.58 -3.04
N SER A 121 5.47 6.25 -2.28
CA SER A 121 6.63 5.59 -1.66
C SER A 121 6.23 4.47 -0.71
N LEU A 122 5.15 4.62 0.07
CA LEU A 122 4.65 3.54 0.93
C LEU A 122 4.10 2.36 0.14
N LYS A 123 3.44 2.61 -1.00
CA LYS A 123 3.02 1.54 -1.89
C LYS A 123 4.24 0.79 -2.43
N ASP A 124 5.24 1.50 -2.92
CA ASP A 124 6.45 0.90 -3.48
C ASP A 124 7.24 0.12 -2.41
N LEU A 125 7.27 0.62 -1.18
CA LEU A 125 7.83 -0.06 -0.01
C LEU A 125 7.09 -1.37 0.28
N GLY A 126 5.76 -1.31 0.49
CA GLY A 126 4.96 -2.51 0.77
C GLY A 126 5.04 -3.54 -0.36
N PHE A 127 5.07 -3.07 -1.61
CA PHE A 127 5.26 -3.92 -2.79
C PHE A 127 6.62 -4.64 -2.75
N THR A 128 7.70 -3.89 -2.49
CA THR A 128 9.06 -4.43 -2.49
C THR A 128 9.29 -5.38 -1.32
N CYS A 129 8.86 -5.04 -0.10
CA CYS A 129 8.98 -5.92 1.06
C CYS A 129 8.23 -7.23 0.89
N LEU A 130 7.04 -7.20 0.27
CA LEU A 130 6.29 -8.41 -0.03
C LEU A 130 6.98 -9.26 -1.10
N LEU A 131 7.65 -8.63 -2.09
CA LEU A 131 8.44 -9.36 -3.07
C LEU A 131 9.70 -9.99 -2.48
N GLU A 132 10.40 -9.31 -1.57
CA GLU A 132 11.53 -9.89 -0.84
C GLU A 132 11.13 -11.18 -0.13
N HIS A 133 9.97 -11.18 0.53
CA HIS A 133 9.46 -12.35 1.23
C HIS A 133 9.06 -13.50 0.28
N LEU A 134 8.65 -13.18 -0.95
CA LEU A 134 8.28 -14.15 -1.98
C LEU A 134 9.48 -14.61 -2.83
N ASP A 135 10.63 -13.98 -2.67
CA ASP A 135 11.82 -14.26 -3.46
C ASP A 135 12.58 -15.46 -2.90
N SER A 136 12.62 -16.55 -3.67
CA SER A 136 13.43 -17.73 -3.35
C SER A 136 14.89 -17.60 -3.76
N GLY A 137 15.26 -16.52 -4.46
CA GLY A 137 16.58 -16.33 -5.04
C GLY A 137 16.82 -17.04 -6.38
N ASP A 138 15.89 -17.91 -6.81
CA ASP A 138 16.01 -18.69 -8.06
C ASP A 138 15.92 -17.83 -9.33
N ALA A 139 16.26 -18.37 -10.50
CA ALA A 139 16.04 -17.64 -11.75
C ALA A 139 14.55 -17.30 -11.96
N VAL A 140 14.27 -16.13 -12.53
CA VAL A 140 12.91 -15.75 -12.91
C VAL A 140 12.40 -16.70 -13.99
N THR A 141 11.22 -17.30 -13.77
CA THR A 141 10.73 -18.42 -14.60
C THR A 141 9.64 -18.02 -15.57
N ASN A 142 8.96 -16.90 -15.35
CA ASN A 142 7.80 -16.50 -16.13
C ASN A 142 7.64 -14.97 -16.19
N SER A 143 6.86 -14.51 -17.15
CA SER A 143 6.62 -13.09 -17.43
C SER A 143 5.87 -12.36 -16.31
N HIS A 144 5.01 -13.03 -15.53
CA HIS A 144 4.32 -12.41 -14.40
C HIS A 144 5.27 -12.10 -13.25
N GLN A 145 6.17 -13.04 -12.93
CA GLN A 145 7.25 -12.83 -11.97
C GLN A 145 8.19 -11.72 -12.43
N ALA A 146 8.60 -11.73 -13.70
CA ALA A 146 9.48 -10.71 -14.27
C ALA A 146 8.88 -9.30 -14.15
N ARG A 147 7.58 -9.14 -14.44
CA ARG A 147 6.89 -7.85 -14.29
C ARG A 147 6.81 -7.38 -12.84
N CYS A 148 6.59 -8.29 -11.89
CA CYS A 148 6.64 -7.93 -10.47
C CYS A 148 8.04 -7.44 -10.08
N PHE A 149 9.07 -8.16 -10.48
CA PHE A 149 10.45 -7.83 -10.13
C PHE A 149 10.95 -6.54 -10.78
N GLU A 150 10.50 -6.25 -12.00
CA GLU A 150 10.77 -4.98 -12.69
C GLU A 150 10.16 -3.77 -11.96
N ALA A 151 9.00 -3.95 -11.33
CA ALA A 151 8.31 -2.90 -10.57
C ALA A 151 8.84 -2.72 -9.13
N SER A 152 9.75 -3.56 -8.68
CA SER A 152 10.34 -3.46 -7.33
C SER A 152 11.34 -2.31 -7.26
N MET A 153 11.52 -1.72 -6.07
CA MET A 153 12.59 -0.74 -5.81
C MET A 153 13.98 -1.38 -5.69
N HIS A 154 14.07 -2.70 -5.55
CA HIS A 154 15.34 -3.40 -5.39
C HIS A 154 16.04 -3.64 -6.72
N MET A 155 17.27 -3.14 -6.83
CA MET A 155 18.11 -3.33 -8.02
C MET A 155 18.27 -4.82 -8.37
N ARG A 156 18.46 -5.69 -7.37
CA ARG A 156 18.57 -7.15 -7.59
C ARG A 156 17.33 -7.74 -8.27
N HIS A 157 16.13 -7.30 -7.90
CA HIS A 157 14.89 -7.75 -8.56
C HIS A 157 14.85 -7.24 -10.00
N GLN A 158 15.12 -5.94 -10.20
CA GLN A 158 15.12 -5.31 -11.52
C GLN A 158 16.14 -5.99 -12.48
N GLU A 159 17.35 -6.31 -12.00
CA GLU A 159 18.39 -7.00 -12.77
C GLU A 159 17.98 -8.42 -13.19
N ARG A 160 17.32 -9.16 -12.29
CA ARG A 160 16.79 -10.50 -12.59
C ARG A 160 15.65 -10.45 -13.61
N ALA A 161 14.76 -9.47 -13.51
CA ALA A 161 13.74 -9.21 -14.53
C ALA A 161 14.37 -8.88 -15.89
N ALA A 162 15.38 -7.99 -15.90
CA ALA A 162 16.09 -7.62 -17.12
C ALA A 162 16.81 -8.81 -17.77
N THR A 163 17.36 -9.72 -16.97
CA THR A 163 18.00 -10.96 -17.44
C THR A 163 16.99 -11.91 -18.09
N PHE A 164 15.81 -12.06 -17.48
CA PHE A 164 14.71 -12.82 -18.07
C PHE A 164 14.31 -12.27 -19.44
N TRP A 165 14.06 -10.95 -19.54
CA TRP A 165 13.63 -10.32 -20.80
C TRP A 165 14.67 -10.39 -21.92
N ARG A 166 15.96 -10.24 -21.60
CA ARG A 166 17.04 -10.41 -22.59
C ARG A 166 17.09 -11.83 -23.13
N SER A 167 16.93 -12.82 -22.25
CA SER A 167 16.93 -14.24 -22.63
C SER A 167 15.72 -14.60 -23.47
N ASP A 168 14.54 -14.08 -23.12
CA ASP A 168 13.29 -14.32 -23.83
C ASP A 168 13.31 -13.72 -25.25
N ARG A 169 13.82 -12.49 -25.39
CA ARG A 169 14.04 -11.86 -26.72
C ARG A 169 15.05 -12.63 -27.57
N SER A 170 16.11 -13.16 -26.96
CA SER A 170 17.11 -13.95 -27.67
C SER A 170 16.52 -15.26 -28.20
N ARG A 171 15.60 -15.90 -27.45
CA ARG A 171 14.89 -17.10 -27.92
C ARG A 171 14.02 -16.84 -29.14
N LEU A 172 13.43 -15.65 -29.25
CA LEU A 172 12.60 -15.27 -30.40
C LEU A 172 13.43 -15.00 -31.68
N MET A 173 14.71 -14.63 -31.54
CA MET A 173 15.58 -14.36 -32.69
C MET A 173 16.34 -15.57 -33.24
N VAL A 174 16.38 -16.70 -32.52
CA VAL A 174 17.06 -17.93 -32.95
C VAL A 174 16.14 -18.85 -33.78
N VAL A 175 14.83 -18.55 -33.86
CA VAL A 175 13.84 -19.35 -34.59
C VAL A 175 13.52 -18.75 -35.98
N GLN A 176 14.52 -18.18 -36.67
CA GLN A 176 14.38 -17.71 -38.05
C GLN A 176 15.23 -18.52 -39.02
#